data_AF-A0A8S2X171-F1
#
_entry.id   AF-A0A8S2X171-F1
#
_cell.length_a   1.000
_cell.length_b   1.000
_cell.length_c   1.000
_cell.angle_alpha   90.00
_cell.angle_beta   90.00
_cell.angle_gamma   90.00
#
_symmetry.space_group_name_H-M   'P 1'
#
loop_
_entity.id
_entity.type
_entity.pdbx_description
1 polymer ?
#
loop_
_entity_poly.entity_id
_entity_poly.type
_entity_poly.pdbx_seq_one_letter_code
_entity_poly.pdbx_strand_id
1 'polypeptide(L)'
;MVELSDIEMKEADPSSGLQTAGTTTTTSKDDKKDADTLTLDDIKEQVRTIEKAVNSKEPRFILRVLRGLASTRKRLNEDVIRRLILFYYGSNSSEREILLGFAQSVSQV
;
A
#
# COMPACT_ATOMS: atom_id res chain seq x y z
N MET A 1 26.11 -59.23 2.75
CA MET A 1 24.72 -58.85 2.42
C MET A 1 24.13 -58.25 3.68
N VAL A 2 24.15 -56.93 3.79
CA VAL A 2 23.53 -56.17 4.89
C VAL A 2 22.73 -55.10 4.19
N GLU A 3 21.41 -55.22 4.21
CA GLU A 3 20.55 -54.19 3.66
C GLU A 3 20.58 -52.99 4.61
N LEU A 4 20.87 -51.82 4.05
CA LEU A 4 20.59 -50.56 4.72
C LEU A 4 19.08 -50.37 4.62
N SER A 5 18.38 -50.60 5.74
CA SER A 5 16.96 -50.30 5.87
C SER A 5 16.75 -48.80 5.63
N ASP A 6 16.01 -48.46 4.58
CA ASP A 6 15.61 -47.08 4.29
C ASP A 6 14.85 -46.48 5.47
N ILE A 7 15.14 -45.22 5.78
CA ILE A 7 14.43 -44.49 6.84
C ILE A 7 13.10 -44.00 6.24
N GLU A 8 12.06 -44.78 6.48
CA GLU A 8 10.68 -44.51 6.06
C GLU A 8 10.16 -43.20 6.68
N MET A 9 10.29 -42.09 5.94
CA MET A 9 9.67 -40.82 6.32
C MET A 9 8.15 -40.92 6.14
N LYS A 10 7.43 -40.72 7.23
CA LYS A 10 5.97 -40.77 7.25
C LYS A 10 5.36 -39.63 6.42
N GLU A 11 4.60 -40.01 5.41
CA GLU A 11 3.85 -39.10 4.52
C GLU A 11 2.99 -38.09 5.28
N ALA A 12 2.98 -36.86 4.76
CA ALA A 12 2.12 -35.76 5.18
C ALA A 12 1.50 -35.10 3.94
N ASP A 13 0.42 -35.72 3.49
CA ASP A 13 -0.52 -35.30 2.43
C ASP A 13 -1.11 -33.87 2.66
N PRO A 14 -1.62 -33.16 1.63
CA PRO A 14 -0.85 -32.71 0.47
C PRO A 14 -1.19 -31.27 0.00
N SER A 15 -0.17 -30.45 -0.31
CA SER A 15 -0.16 -29.41 -1.38
C SER A 15 1.19 -28.69 -1.36
N SER A 16 2.13 -29.01 -2.24
CA SER A 16 2.16 -28.52 -3.64
C SER A 16 2.03 -27.00 -3.73
N GLY A 17 3.03 -26.25 -4.17
CA GLY A 17 4.34 -26.65 -4.67
C GLY A 17 5.12 -25.44 -5.20
N LEU A 18 6.43 -25.53 -5.26
CA LEU A 18 7.29 -24.50 -5.84
C LEU A 18 6.93 -24.27 -7.33
N GLN A 19 6.67 -23.04 -7.75
CA GLN A 19 6.84 -22.65 -9.16
C GLN A 19 6.98 -21.15 -9.38
N THR A 20 8.08 -20.78 -10.03
CA THR A 20 8.34 -19.47 -10.64
C THR A 20 7.67 -19.35 -12.01
N ALA A 21 7.13 -18.16 -12.31
CA ALA A 21 6.78 -17.64 -13.64
C ALA A 21 5.67 -18.36 -14.45
N GLY A 22 4.64 -17.60 -14.89
CA GLY A 22 3.68 -18.10 -15.89
C GLY A 22 2.27 -17.47 -15.91
N THR A 23 2.19 -16.17 -16.20
CA THR A 23 0.99 -15.39 -16.61
C THR A 23 -0.24 -16.16 -17.11
N THR A 24 -1.42 -15.93 -16.51
CA THR A 24 -2.70 -15.45 -17.11
C THR A 24 -3.86 -15.48 -16.07
N THR A 25 -5.06 -14.92 -16.25
CA THR A 25 -5.45 -13.50 -16.53
C THR A 25 -6.84 -13.20 -15.93
N THR A 26 -7.00 -13.16 -14.60
CA THR A 26 -8.32 -12.84 -13.97
C THR A 26 -8.26 -12.09 -12.63
N THR A 27 -7.13 -11.49 -12.24
CA THR A 27 -6.89 -10.86 -10.92
C THR A 27 -6.41 -9.42 -11.08
N SER A 28 -7.32 -8.49 -11.40
CA SER A 28 -6.92 -7.14 -11.86
C SER A 28 -7.71 -5.95 -11.31
N LYS A 29 -8.70 -6.19 -10.44
CA LYS A 29 -9.54 -5.13 -9.84
C LYS A 29 -9.60 -5.15 -8.32
N ASP A 30 -9.77 -6.30 -7.67
CA ASP A 30 -9.90 -6.32 -6.20
C ASP A 30 -8.54 -6.16 -5.50
N ASP A 31 -7.46 -6.82 -5.96
CA ASP A 31 -6.10 -6.58 -5.44
C ASP A 31 -5.66 -5.10 -5.52
N LYS A 32 -6.16 -4.36 -6.53
CA LYS A 32 -5.91 -2.93 -6.69
C LYS A 32 -6.74 -2.08 -5.74
N LYS A 33 -8.01 -2.43 -5.50
CA LYS A 33 -8.82 -1.75 -4.46
C LYS A 33 -8.23 -1.95 -3.08
N ASP A 34 -7.72 -3.15 -2.78
CA ASP A 34 -7.09 -3.45 -1.49
C ASP A 34 -5.73 -2.73 -1.34
N ALA A 35 -4.99 -2.56 -2.44
CA ALA A 35 -3.83 -1.67 -2.46
C ALA A 35 -4.22 -0.19 -2.25
N ASP A 36 -5.28 0.29 -2.90
CA ASP A 36 -5.79 1.66 -2.78
C ASP A 36 -6.30 1.95 -1.35
N THR A 37 -7.03 1.03 -0.71
CA THR A 37 -7.49 1.19 0.69
C THR A 37 -6.31 1.18 1.67
N LEU A 38 -5.35 0.26 1.49
CA LEU A 38 -4.14 0.22 2.31
C LEU A 38 -3.33 1.52 2.21
N THR A 39 -3.20 2.12 1.02
CA THR A 39 -2.51 3.42 0.88
C THR A 39 -3.27 4.59 1.52
N LEU A 40 -4.62 4.57 1.52
CA LEU A 40 -5.42 5.56 2.25
C LEU A 40 -5.21 5.46 3.77
N ASP A 41 -5.13 4.25 4.31
CA ASP A 41 -4.91 4.04 5.75
C ASP A 41 -3.46 4.34 6.18
N ASP A 42 -2.46 4.00 5.34
CA ASP A 42 -1.06 4.42 5.51
C ASP A 42 -0.96 5.95 5.68
N ILE A 43 -1.71 6.73 4.87
CA ILE A 43 -1.69 8.19 4.93
C ILE A 43 -2.40 8.72 6.19
N LYS A 44 -3.50 8.11 6.61
CA LYS A 44 -4.16 8.46 7.89
C LYS A 44 -3.22 8.24 9.08
N GLU A 45 -2.45 7.14 9.11
CA GLU A 45 -1.44 6.92 10.15
C GLU A 45 -0.33 7.98 10.10
N GLN A 46 0.12 8.37 8.90
CA GLN A 46 1.11 9.45 8.74
C GLN A 46 0.60 10.78 9.31
N VAL A 47 -0.63 11.19 9.00
CA VAL A 47 -1.26 12.40 9.57
C VAL A 47 -1.34 12.32 11.10
N ARG A 48 -1.83 11.20 11.64
CA ARG A 48 -1.91 10.99 13.10
C ARG A 48 -0.53 10.99 13.77
N THR A 49 0.51 10.57 13.06
CA THR A 49 1.90 10.61 13.53
C THR A 49 2.46 12.03 13.53
N ILE A 50 2.08 12.88 12.55
CA ILE A 50 2.40 14.31 12.55
C ILE A 50 1.73 15.02 13.75
N GLU A 51 0.45 14.78 14.00
CA GLU A 51 -0.26 15.33 15.17
C GLU A 51 0.44 14.96 16.50
N LYS A 52 0.79 13.67 16.66
CA LYS A 52 1.58 13.20 17.81
C LYS A 52 2.96 13.86 17.88
N ALA A 53 3.63 14.10 16.75
CA ALA A 53 4.92 14.77 16.71
C ALA A 53 4.83 16.22 17.19
N VAL A 54 3.80 16.96 16.78
CA VAL A 54 3.55 18.34 17.22
C VAL A 54 3.26 18.40 18.72
N ASN A 55 2.43 17.48 19.22
CA ASN A 55 2.05 17.43 20.64
C ASN A 55 3.19 16.99 21.57
N SER A 56 3.95 15.95 21.20
CA SER A 56 5.08 15.43 22.00
C SER A 56 6.38 16.20 21.81
N LYS A 57 6.52 16.93 20.70
CA LYS A 57 7.75 17.60 20.24
C LYS A 57 8.96 16.65 20.05
N GLU A 58 8.73 15.34 19.94
CA GLU A 58 9.80 14.40 19.64
C GLU A 58 10.09 14.31 18.13
N PRO A 59 11.35 14.54 17.68
CA PRO A 59 11.70 14.49 16.26
C PRO A 59 11.59 13.07 15.67
N ARG A 60 11.55 12.03 16.52
CA ARG A 60 11.42 10.62 16.11
C ARG A 60 10.15 10.36 15.29
N PHE A 61 9.03 11.00 15.65
CA PHE A 61 7.76 10.81 14.94
C PHE A 61 7.81 11.40 13.53
N ILE A 62 8.38 12.60 13.35
CA ILE A 62 8.62 13.18 12.02
C ILE A 62 9.56 12.30 11.18
N LEU A 63 10.65 11.78 11.78
CA LEU A 63 11.59 10.89 11.11
C LEU A 63 10.99 9.54 10.69
N ARG A 64 9.90 9.08 11.31
CA ARG A 64 9.10 7.93 10.86
C ARG A 64 8.27 8.29 9.63
N VAL A 65 7.56 9.42 9.66
CA VAL A 65 6.76 9.91 8.54
C VAL A 65 7.61 10.15 7.30
N LEU A 66 8.76 10.82 7.43
CA LEU A 66 9.67 11.09 6.31
C LEU A 66 10.18 9.81 5.62
N ARG A 67 10.41 8.72 6.38
CA ARG A 67 10.78 7.41 5.81
C ARG A 67 9.60 6.74 5.11
N GLY A 68 8.40 6.81 5.69
CA GLY A 68 7.17 6.27 5.08
C GLY A 68 6.77 6.99 3.79
N LEU A 69 6.92 8.31 3.75
CA LEU A 69 6.48 9.18 2.66
C LEU A 69 7.12 8.84 1.30
N ALA A 70 8.40 8.44 1.30
CA ALA A 70 9.11 8.02 0.09
C ALA A 70 8.57 6.68 -0.48
N SER A 71 7.96 5.85 0.36
CA SER A 71 7.32 4.59 -0.03
C SER A 71 5.88 4.84 -0.51
N THR A 72 5.07 5.56 0.27
CA THR A 72 3.68 5.86 -0.12
C THR A 72 3.61 6.69 -1.40
N ARG A 73 4.54 7.62 -1.65
CA ARG A 73 4.61 8.39 -2.91
C ARG A 73 4.68 7.49 -4.16
N LYS A 74 5.32 6.32 -4.08
CA LYS A 74 5.42 5.36 -5.21
C LYS A 74 4.17 4.52 -5.41
N ARG A 75 3.26 4.49 -4.42
CA ARG A 75 2.02 3.70 -4.39
C ARG A 75 0.77 4.57 -4.58
N LEU A 76 0.91 5.88 -4.74
CA LEU A 76 -0.21 6.80 -4.98
C LEU A 76 -0.79 6.59 -6.38
N ASN A 77 -2.12 6.49 -6.42
CA ASN A 77 -2.94 6.33 -7.60
C ASN A 77 -3.85 7.56 -7.77
N GLU A 78 -4.31 7.88 -8.98
CA GLU A 78 -5.11 9.09 -9.26
C GLU A 78 -6.42 9.10 -8.45
N ASP A 79 -7.11 7.95 -8.41
CA ASP A 79 -8.31 7.74 -7.60
C ASP A 79 -8.06 7.94 -6.09
N VAL A 80 -6.90 7.48 -5.60
CA VAL A 80 -6.49 7.65 -4.19
C VAL A 80 -6.24 9.12 -3.89
N ILE A 81 -5.49 9.83 -4.74
CA ILE A 81 -5.22 11.26 -4.60
C ILE A 81 -6.54 12.05 -4.60
N ARG A 82 -7.45 11.75 -5.52
CA ARG A 82 -8.78 12.40 -5.59
C ARG A 82 -9.58 12.18 -4.31
N ARG A 83 -9.68 10.95 -3.81
CA ARG A 83 -10.36 10.64 -2.53
C ARG A 83 -9.71 11.37 -1.36
N LEU A 84 -8.38 11.43 -1.33
CA LEU A 84 -7.61 12.12 -0.29
C LEU A 84 -7.91 13.63 -0.29
N ILE A 85 -7.92 14.27 -1.47
CA ILE A 85 -8.27 15.68 -1.64
C ILE A 85 -9.68 15.95 -1.12
N LEU A 86 -10.68 15.13 -1.50
CA LEU A 86 -12.06 15.29 -1.01
C LEU A 86 -12.22 15.03 0.51
N PHE A 87 -11.34 14.23 1.11
CA PHE A 87 -11.42 13.90 2.54
C PHE A 87 -10.79 14.97 3.44
N TYR A 88 -9.67 15.56 3.03
CA TYR A 88 -8.96 16.57 3.83
C TYR A 88 -9.31 18.02 3.46
N TYR A 89 -9.56 18.31 2.18
CA TYR A 89 -9.97 19.65 1.75
C TYR A 89 -11.50 19.72 1.70
N GLY A 90 -12.06 20.52 2.61
CA GLY A 90 -13.50 20.74 2.70
C GLY A 90 -14.11 21.28 1.40
N SER A 91 -15.43 21.15 1.28
CA SER A 91 -16.18 21.35 0.02
C SER A 91 -15.87 22.64 -0.73
N ASN A 92 -15.56 23.73 0.00
CA ASN A 92 -15.42 25.09 -0.52
C ASN A 92 -13.98 25.66 -0.41
N SER A 93 -12.93 24.83 -0.39
CA SER A 93 -11.56 25.37 -0.52
C SER A 93 -11.21 25.62 -1.99
N SER A 94 -10.75 26.83 -2.32
CA SER A 94 -10.17 27.14 -3.64
C SER A 94 -8.94 26.27 -3.96
N GLU A 95 -8.23 25.81 -2.94
CA GLU A 95 -7.10 24.88 -3.08
C GLU A 95 -7.56 23.52 -3.61
N ARG A 96 -8.79 23.10 -3.27
CA ARG A 96 -9.39 21.84 -3.76
C ARG A 96 -9.55 21.86 -5.27
N GLU A 97 -10.02 22.96 -5.84
CA GLU A 97 -10.19 23.11 -7.29
C GLU A 97 -8.85 23.09 -8.02
N ILE A 98 -7.85 23.79 -7.48
CA ILE A 98 -6.47 23.80 -7.98
C ILE A 98 -5.87 22.37 -7.94
N LEU A 99 -5.99 21.67 -6.82
CA LEU A 99 -5.46 20.30 -6.63
C LEU A 99 -6.19 19.27 -7.51
N LEU A 100 -7.51 19.43 -7.74
CA LEU A 100 -8.26 18.58 -8.66
C LEU A 100 -7.85 18.82 -10.13
N GLY A 101 -7.52 20.06 -10.50
CA GLY A 101 -6.96 20.38 -11.82
C GLY A 101 -5.63 19.67 -12.08
N PHE A 102 -4.76 19.56 -11.05
CA PHE A 102 -3.53 18.76 -11.16
C PHE A 102 -3.80 17.25 -11.25
N ALA A 103 -4.78 16.72 -10.50
CA ALA A 103 -5.10 15.29 -10.55
C ALA A 103 -5.54 14.83 -11.95
N GLN A 104 -6.39 15.61 -12.63
CA GLN A 104 -6.89 15.31 -13.98
C GLN A 104 -5.79 15.22 -15.06
N SER A 105 -4.61 15.80 -14.82
CA SER A 105 -3.53 15.88 -15.82
C SER A 105 -2.76 14.56 -16.03
N VAL A 106 -2.98 13.54 -15.19
CA VAL A 106 -2.21 12.28 -15.19
C VAL A 106 -2.94 11.14 -15.94
N SER A 107 -4.23 11.31 -16.26
CA SER A 107 -5.08 10.26 -16.87
C SER A 107 -4.97 10.14 -18.41
N GLN A 108 -3.92 10.68 -19.04
CA GLN A 108 -3.76 10.69 -20.51
C GLN A 108 -2.31 10.39 -20.98
N VAL A 109 -1.83 9.17 -20.72
CA VAL A 109 -0.99 8.36 -21.64
C VAL A 109 -1.30 6.88 -21.40
#